data_AF-A0A654DUK3-F1
#
_entry.id   AF-A0A654DUK3-F1
#
_cell.length_a   1.000
_cell.length_b   1.000
_cell.length_c   1.000
_cell.angle_alpha   90.00
_cell.angle_beta   90.00
_cell.angle_gamma   90.00
#
_symmetry.space_group_name_H-M   'P 1'
#
loop_
_entity.id
_entity.type
_entity.pdbx_description
1 polymer ?
#
loop_
_entity_poly.entity_id
_entity_poly.type
_entity_poly.pdbx_seq_one_letter_code
_entity_poly.pdbx_strand_id
1 'polypeptide(L)'
;MDHHLQSVLMPIAVLGTLSVGIVLIIKTLTEYFLRKKMVEKGLVGDDAGELLRKQVENKYAALKWGLIILFGGLGLMIIEMIPFDSSSTLPYGVLATSLSLGFLLYFGLVQKMNKDGN
;
A
#
# COMPACT_ATOMS: atom_id res chain seq x y z
N MET A 1 -13.07 -15.75 30.80
CA MET A 1 -12.04 -15.53 29.78
C MET A 1 -11.10 -14.48 30.31
N ASP A 2 -9.88 -14.90 30.59
CA ASP A 2 -9.10 -14.40 31.73
C ASP A 2 -8.35 -13.13 31.35
N HIS A 3 -8.58 -12.03 32.08
CA HIS A 3 -8.06 -10.69 31.74
C HIS A 3 -6.53 -10.64 31.66
N HIS A 4 -5.84 -11.57 32.32
CA HIS A 4 -4.38 -11.73 32.25
C HIS A 4 -3.86 -12.21 30.90
N LEU A 5 -4.62 -12.99 30.13
CA LEU A 5 -4.17 -13.50 28.83
C LEU A 5 -4.20 -12.42 27.76
N GLN A 6 -5.20 -11.53 27.80
CA GLN A 6 -5.33 -10.45 26.82
C GLN A 6 -4.24 -9.37 26.97
N SER A 7 -3.76 -9.12 28.19
CA SER A 7 -2.71 -8.13 28.46
C SER A 7 -1.33 -8.55 27.94
N VAL A 8 -1.03 -9.85 27.86
CA VAL A 8 0.23 -10.35 27.26
C VAL A 8 0.09 -10.66 25.78
N LEU A 9 -1.10 -11.07 25.31
CA LEU A 9 -1.29 -11.43 23.90
C LEU A 9 -1.21 -10.20 22.97
N MET A 10 -1.78 -9.06 23.37
CA MET A 10 -1.74 -7.83 22.59
C MET A 10 -0.31 -7.35 22.26
N PRO A 11 0.60 -7.16 23.23
CA PRO A 11 1.95 -6.69 22.93
C PRO A 11 2.76 -7.70 22.08
N ILE A 12 2.56 -9.00 22.28
CA ILE A 12 3.22 -10.04 21.47
C ILE A 12 2.75 -9.99 20.02
N ALA A 13 1.45 -9.81 19.78
CA ALA A 13 0.89 -9.70 18.43
C ALA A 13 1.38 -8.43 17.71
N VAL A 14 1.46 -7.30 18.41
CA VAL A 14 1.96 -6.03 17.85
C VAL A 14 3.46 -6.14 17.51
N LEU A 15 4.27 -6.66 18.43
CA LEU A 15 5.70 -6.86 18.18
C LEU A 15 5.96 -7.88 17.05
N GLY A 16 5.17 -8.95 17.00
CA GLY A 16 5.26 -9.97 15.95
C GLY A 16 4.97 -9.42 14.55
N THR A 17 3.87 -8.67 14.40
CA THR A 17 3.49 -8.09 13.11
C THR A 17 4.47 -7.03 12.62
N LEU A 18 4.99 -6.18 13.52
CA LEU A 18 6.04 -5.20 13.21
C LEU A 18 7.34 -5.89 12.77
N SER A 19 7.75 -6.95 13.47
CA SER A 19 8.98 -7.67 13.16
C SER A 19 8.92 -8.37 11.79
N VAL A 20 7.77 -8.95 11.43
CA VAL A 20 7.55 -9.53 10.09
C VAL A 20 7.59 -8.45 9.01
N GLY A 21 6.94 -7.30 9.25
CA GLY A 21 6.96 -6.19 8.31
C GLY A 21 8.37 -5.71 7.97
N ILE A 22 9.22 -5.56 8.98
CA ILE A 22 10.62 -5.13 8.81
C ILE A 22 11.42 -6.16 8.01
N VAL A 23 11.29 -7.46 8.32
CA VAL A 23 12.00 -8.53 7.60
C VAL A 23 11.58 -8.58 6.13
N LEU A 24 10.29 -8.40 5.83
CA LEU A 24 9.79 -8.36 4.46
C LEU A 24 10.35 -7.17 3.68
N ILE A 25 10.41 -5.98 4.29
CA ILE A 25 10.99 -4.79 3.67
C ILE A 25 12.48 -5.01 3.38
N ILE A 26 13.24 -5.48 4.36
CA ILE A 26 14.68 -5.74 4.21
C ILE A 26 14.93 -6.80 3.14
N LYS A 27 14.18 -7.90 3.12
CA LYS A 27 14.29 -8.92 2.08
C LYS A 27 14.01 -8.35 0.69
N THR A 28 12.94 -7.58 0.55
CA THR A 28 12.54 -6.96 -0.73
C THR A 28 13.64 -6.02 -1.24
N LEU A 29 14.19 -5.18 -0.37
CA LEU A 29 15.28 -4.27 -0.71
C LEU A 29 16.57 -5.03 -1.06
N THR A 30 16.91 -6.05 -0.28
CA THR A 30 18.11 -6.86 -0.51
C THR A 30 18.05 -7.59 -1.84
N GLU A 31 16.90 -8.20 -2.16
CA GLU A 31 16.67 -8.82 -3.46
C GLU A 31 16.76 -7.79 -4.59
N TYR A 32 16.20 -6.59 -4.40
CA TYR A 32 16.31 -5.52 -5.39
C TYR A 32 17.77 -5.13 -5.66
N PHE A 33 18.58 -4.92 -4.62
CA PHE A 33 19.99 -4.57 -4.76
C PHE A 33 20.81 -5.70 -5.39
N LEU A 34 20.57 -6.95 -5.00
CA LEU A 34 21.22 -8.11 -5.61
C LEU A 34 20.89 -8.18 -7.11
N ARG A 35 19.61 -8.04 -7.47
CA ARG A 35 19.13 -8.13 -8.84
C ARG A 35 19.64 -6.97 -9.70
N LYS A 36 19.67 -5.74 -9.16
CA LYS A 36 20.29 -4.58 -9.81
C LYS A 36 21.76 -4.85 -10.15
N LYS A 37 22.53 -5.41 -9.21
CA LYS A 37 23.92 -5.81 -9.44
C LYS A 37 24.06 -6.95 -10.45
N MET A 38 23.09 -7.86 -10.55
CA MET A 38 23.12 -8.94 -11.56
C MET A 38 22.88 -8.42 -12.98
N VAL A 39 21.96 -7.45 -13.14
CA VAL A 39 21.70 -6.78 -14.43
C VAL A 39 22.90 -5.93 -14.86
N GLU A 40 23.50 -5.15 -13.94
CA GLU A 40 24.72 -4.36 -14.22
C GLU A 40 25.92 -5.21 -14.64
N LYS A 41 25.96 -6.49 -14.25
CA LYS A 41 27.03 -7.44 -14.59
C LYS A 41 26.79 -8.24 -15.87
N GLY A 42 25.71 -7.97 -16.62
CA GLY A 42 25.48 -8.60 -17.93
C GLY A 42 25.12 -10.09 -17.88
N LEU A 43 24.77 -10.64 -16.71
CA LEU A 43 24.35 -12.04 -16.52
C LEU A 43 22.89 -12.28 -16.96
N VAL A 44 22.44 -11.59 -18.00
CA VAL A 44 21.02 -11.45 -18.34
C VAL A 44 20.61 -12.56 -19.31
N GLY A 45 20.35 -13.77 -18.78
CA GLY A 45 19.46 -14.73 -19.43
C GLY A 45 18.01 -14.26 -19.35
N ASP A 46 17.15 -14.79 -20.22
CA ASP A 46 15.70 -14.49 -20.40
C ASP A 46 14.90 -14.18 -19.10
N ASP A 47 15.30 -14.76 -17.97
CA ASP A 47 14.68 -14.57 -16.64
C ASP A 47 14.56 -13.11 -16.17
N ALA A 48 15.49 -12.24 -16.55
CA ALA A 48 15.44 -10.83 -16.13
C ALA A 48 14.32 -10.04 -16.83
N GLY A 49 13.98 -10.41 -18.07
CA GLY A 49 12.90 -9.79 -18.84
C GLY A 49 11.52 -10.14 -18.26
N GLU A 50 11.34 -11.38 -17.82
CA GLU A 50 10.09 -11.84 -17.21
C GLU A 50 9.84 -11.20 -15.83
N LEU A 51 10.91 -10.98 -15.04
CA LEU A 51 10.83 -10.34 -13.73
C LEU A 51 10.62 -8.81 -13.81
N LEU A 52 11.19 -8.14 -14.81
CA LEU A 52 10.89 -6.72 -15.10
C LEU A 52 9.40 -6.54 -15.39
N ARG A 53 8.79 -7.47 -16.13
CA ARG A 53 7.34 -7.49 -16.40
C ARG A 53 6.51 -7.61 -15.12
N LYS A 54 6.91 -8.50 -14.19
CA LYS A 54 6.30 -8.60 -12.84
C LYS A 54 6.43 -7.33 -12.01
N GLN A 55 7.55 -6.60 -12.10
CA GLN A 55 7.70 -5.31 -11.42
C GLN A 55 6.78 -4.22 -11.97
N VAL A 56 6.55 -4.20 -13.28
CA VAL A 56 5.60 -3.27 -13.91
C VAL A 56 4.17 -3.57 -13.45
N GLU A 57 3.79 -4.84 -13.34
CA GLU A 57 2.52 -5.25 -12.75
C GLU A 57 2.38 -4.77 -11.29
N ASN A 58 3.47 -4.90 -10.51
CA ASN A 58 3.50 -4.47 -9.11
C ASN A 58 3.50 -2.93 -8.95
N LYS A 59 3.98 -2.18 -9.95
CA LYS A 59 3.95 -0.71 -9.97
C LYS A 59 2.52 -0.18 -9.97
N TYR A 60 1.61 -0.81 -10.71
CA TYR A 60 0.19 -0.43 -10.69
C TYR A 60 -0.48 -0.77 -9.36
N ALA A 61 -0.09 -1.89 -8.73
CA ALA A 61 -0.56 -2.23 -7.39
C ALA A 61 -0.09 -1.22 -6.33
N ALA A 62 1.18 -0.81 -6.35
CA ALA A 62 1.72 0.22 -5.47
C ALA A 62 1.01 1.58 -5.67
N LEU A 63 0.73 1.95 -6.93
CA LEU A 63 -0.02 3.18 -7.25
C LEU A 63 -1.45 3.14 -6.70
N LYS A 64 -2.12 1.98 -6.79
CA LYS A 64 -3.46 1.77 -6.21
C LYS A 64 -3.46 2.02 -4.70
N TRP A 65 -2.56 1.35 -3.98
CA TRP A 65 -2.49 1.46 -2.52
C TRP A 65 -2.05 2.85 -2.06
N GLY A 66 -1.09 3.47 -2.74
CA GLY A 66 -0.68 4.85 -2.44
C GLY A 66 -1.83 5.84 -2.55
N LEU A 67 -2.66 5.73 -3.60
CA LEU A 67 -3.77 6.65 -3.81
C LEU A 67 -4.92 6.43 -2.82
N ILE A 68 -5.22 5.17 -2.48
CA ILE A 68 -6.21 4.83 -1.45
C ILE A 68 -5.79 5.39 -0.09
N ILE A 69 -4.53 5.22 0.30
CA ILE A 69 -4.01 5.72 1.59
C ILE A 69 -4.00 7.26 1.61
N LEU A 70 -3.63 7.90 0.51
CA LEU A 70 -3.61 9.36 0.39
C LEU A 70 -5.00 9.95 0.56
N PHE A 71 -5.98 9.45 -0.20
CA PHE A 71 -7.35 9.96 -0.12
C PHE A 71 -8.07 9.52 1.16
N GLY A 72 -7.83 8.30 1.65
CA GLY A 72 -8.33 7.86 2.95
C GLY A 72 -7.81 8.75 4.09
N GLY A 73 -6.52 9.06 4.08
CA GLY A 73 -5.89 9.98 5.04
C GLY A 73 -6.43 11.40 4.95
N LEU A 74 -6.63 11.94 3.74
CA LEU A 74 -7.30 13.23 3.54
C LEU A 74 -8.73 13.23 4.09
N GLY A 75 -9.48 12.16 3.86
CA GLY A 75 -10.83 12.01 4.42
C GLY A 75 -10.84 12.07 5.93
N LEU A 76 -9.89 11.39 6.58
CA LEU A 76 -9.72 11.43 8.04
C LEU A 76 -9.32 12.82 8.55
N MET A 77 -8.40 13.52 7.87
CA MET A 77 -8.02 14.89 8.23
C MET A 77 -9.22 15.86 8.14
N ILE A 78 -10.08 15.71 7.13
CA ILE A 78 -11.27 16.55 6.97
C ILE A 78 -12.28 16.27 8.08
N ILE A 79 -12.46 15.00 8.45
CA ILE A 79 -13.37 14.59 9.53
C ILE A 79 -12.97 15.23 10.86
N GLU A 80 -11.68 15.25 11.18
CA GLU A 80 -11.16 15.85 12.42
C GLU A 80 -11.45 17.36 12.54
N MET A 81 -11.51 18.08 11.41
CA MET A 81 -11.79 19.52 11.40
C MET A 81 -13.27 19.86 11.61
N ILE A 82 -14.18 18.89 11.47
CA ILE A 82 -15.62 19.13 11.56
C ILE A 82 -16.09 18.71 12.96
N PRO A 83 -16.71 19.60 13.76
CA PRO A 83 -17.39 19.18 14.97
C PRO A 83 -18.68 18.44 14.60
N PHE A 84 -18.67 17.11 14.66
CA PHE A 84 -19.84 16.27 14.42
C PHE A 84 -20.24 15.50 15.69
N ASP A 85 -21.54 15.24 15.82
CA ASP A 85 -22.07 14.43 16.92
C ASP A 85 -21.74 12.94 16.68
N SER A 86 -21.46 12.17 17.74
CA SER A 86 -21.03 10.76 17.63
C SER A 86 -22.09 9.84 16.99
N SER A 87 -23.34 10.30 16.95
CA SER A 87 -24.47 9.64 16.31
C SER A 87 -24.62 9.95 14.80
N SER A 88 -23.79 10.86 14.27
CA SER A 88 -23.90 11.35 12.90
C SER A 88 -23.21 10.43 11.90
N THR A 89 -23.90 10.11 10.80
CA THR A 89 -23.35 9.29 9.69
C THR A 89 -22.35 10.06 8.80
N LEU A 90 -22.19 11.36 9.06
CA LEU A 90 -21.41 12.30 8.25
C LEU A 90 -19.92 11.90 8.07
N PRO A 91 -19.20 11.44 9.11
CA PRO A 91 -17.81 11.00 8.98
C PRO A 91 -17.64 9.82 8.02
N TYR A 92 -18.54 8.83 8.11
CA TYR A 92 -18.49 7.67 7.23
C TYR A 92 -18.76 8.05 5.78
N GLY A 93 -19.66 9.01 5.54
CA GLY A 93 -19.91 9.58 4.23
C GLY A 93 -18.68 10.27 3.65
N VAL A 94 -18.06 11.17 4.41
CA VAL A 94 -16.85 11.90 3.98
C VAL A 94 -15.70 10.94 3.67
N LEU A 95 -15.47 9.95 4.53
CA LEU A 95 -14.46 8.93 4.30
C LEU A 95 -14.74 8.13 3.02
N ALA A 96 -15.96 7.63 2.85
CA ALA A 96 -16.36 6.84 1.69
C ALA A 96 -16.25 7.64 0.38
N THR A 97 -16.67 8.91 0.37
CA THR A 97 -16.53 9.79 -0.78
C THR A 97 -15.06 10.05 -1.12
N SER A 98 -14.22 10.29 -0.11
CA SER A 98 -12.79 10.50 -0.32
C SER A 98 -12.11 9.26 -0.89
N LEU A 99 -12.37 8.07 -0.33
CA LEU A 99 -11.85 6.82 -0.89
C LEU A 99 -12.33 6.57 -2.33
N SER A 100 -13.60 6.84 -2.61
CA SER A 100 -14.16 6.70 -3.97
C SER A 100 -13.43 7.60 -4.97
N LEU A 101 -13.12 8.85 -4.60
CA LEU A 101 -12.30 9.75 -5.40
C LEU A 101 -10.91 9.18 -5.67
N GLY A 102 -10.28 8.58 -4.65
CA GLY A 102 -9.00 7.88 -4.80
C GLY A 102 -9.09 6.74 -5.81
N PHE A 103 -10.14 5.93 -5.79
CA PHE A 103 -10.35 4.85 -6.78
C PHE A 103 -10.60 5.37 -8.20
N LEU A 104 -11.41 6.43 -8.36
CA LEU A 104 -11.69 7.04 -9.66
C LEU A 104 -10.42 7.64 -10.29
N LEU A 105 -9.61 8.34 -9.50
CA LEU A 105 -8.33 8.87 -9.96
C LEU A 105 -7.35 7.75 -10.32
N TYR A 106 -7.31 6.65 -9.55
CA TYR A 106 -6.49 5.48 -9.88
C TYR A 106 -6.88 4.93 -11.26
N PHE A 107 -8.18 4.74 -11.49
CA PHE A 107 -8.69 4.22 -12.75
C PHE A 107 -8.35 5.13 -13.93
N GLY A 108 -8.52 6.45 -13.78
CA GLY A 108 -8.16 7.44 -14.81
C GLY A 108 -6.66 7.44 -15.12
N LEU A 109 -5.80 7.37 -14.10
CA LEU A 109 -4.35 7.31 -14.26
C LEU A 109 -3.90 6.03 -14.97
N VAL A 110 -4.43 4.88 -14.57
CA VAL A 110 -4.14 3.58 -15.23
C VAL A 110 -4.59 3.59 -16.68
N GLN A 111 -5.79 4.10 -16.96
CA GLN A 111 -6.30 4.18 -18.33
C GLN A 111 -5.44 5.08 -19.23
N LYS A 112 -4.94 6.21 -18.70
CA LYS A 112 -4.03 7.09 -19.42
C LYS A 112 -2.67 6.42 -19.68
N MET A 113 -2.09 5.76 -18.67
CA MET A 113 -0.81 5.05 -18.83
C MET A 113 -0.89 3.89 -19.81
N ASN A 114 -2.02 3.17 -19.87
CA ASN A 114 -2.24 2.14 -20.89
C ASN A 114 -2.42 2.71 -22.29
N LYS A 115 -2.92 3.94 -22.42
CA LYS A 115 -3.14 4.57 -23.73
C LYS A 115 -1.87 5.18 -24.34
N ASP A 116 -0.94 5.65 -23.50
CA ASP A 116 0.35 6.18 -23.95
C ASP A 116 1.40 5.07 -24.23
N GLY A 117 1.06 3.81 -23.97
CA GLY A 117 1.93 2.64 -24.15
C GLY A 117 1.63 1.77 -25.38
N ASN A 118 0.74 2.20 -26.29
CA ASN A 118 0.40 1.54 -27.55
C ASN A 118 0.50 2.53 -28.71
#